data_AF-A0A7H0GIK0-F1
#
_entry.id   AF-A0A7H0GIK0-F1
#
_cell.length_a   1.000
_cell.length_b   1.000
_cell.length_c   1.000
_cell.angle_alpha   90.00
_cell.angle_beta   90.00
_cell.angle_gamma   90.00
#
_symmetry.space_group_name_H-M   'P 1'
#
loop_
_entity.id
_entity.type
_entity.pdbx_description
1 polymer ?
#
loop_
_entity_poly.entity_id
_entity_poly.type
_entity_poly.pdbx_seq_one_letter_code
_entity_poly.pdbx_strand_id
1 'polypeptide(L)'
;MHKPLLALSTGSLRKLWMAAAWASGAAITLIDEPLAALDKPSMRYVQETLNEFTVEDQQERFATARRCVIVTHWDAMQDVEWDGVLTLT
;
A
#
# COMPACT_ATOMS: atom_id res chain seq x y z
N MET A 1 -0.72 24.33 -12.50
CA MET A 1 -2.10 24.53 -11.99
C MET A 1 -2.41 23.39 -11.03
N HIS A 2 -2.53 23.65 -9.73
CA HIS A 2 -2.82 22.59 -8.76
C HIS A 2 -4.28 22.17 -8.91
N LYS A 3 -4.51 20.88 -9.15
CA LYS A 3 -5.86 20.32 -9.14
C LYS A 3 -6.34 20.29 -7.68
N PRO A 4 -7.49 20.89 -7.34
CA PRO A 4 -8.03 20.80 -5.99
C PRO A 4 -8.16 19.34 -5.57
N LEU A 5 -7.89 19.02 -4.30
CA LEU A 5 -8.05 17.68 -3.73
C LEU A 5 -9.43 17.08 -4.04
N LEU A 6 -10.48 17.91 -3.91
CA LEU A 6 -11.87 17.54 -4.19
C LEU A 6 -12.17 17.28 -5.68
N ALA A 7 -11.28 17.68 -6.60
CA ALA A 7 -11.44 17.45 -8.03
C ALA A 7 -10.80 16.13 -8.48
N LEU A 8 -10.06 15.43 -7.61
CA LEU A 8 -9.46 14.13 -7.93
C LEU A 8 -10.56 13.07 -8.13
N SER A 9 -10.35 12.17 -9.10
CA SER A 9 -11.17 10.96 -9.15
C SER A 9 -10.90 10.11 -7.91
N THR A 10 -11.83 9.21 -7.56
CA THR A 10 -11.65 8.29 -6.43
C THR A 10 -10.34 7.50 -6.53
N GLY A 11 -9.98 7.02 -7.72
CA GLY A 11 -8.71 6.32 -7.94
C GLY A 11 -7.47 7.21 -7.79
N SER A 12 -7.52 8.48 -8.22
CA SER A 12 -6.41 9.42 -7.99
C SER A 12 -6.27 9.82 -6.53
N LEU A 13 -7.39 9.97 -5.81
CA LEU A 13 -7.39 10.23 -4.38
C LEU A 13 -6.82 9.03 -3.61
N ARG A 14 -7.19 7.79 -4.00
CA ARG A 14 -6.61 6.55 -3.45
C ARG A 14 -5.09 6.53 -3.63
N LYS A 15 -4.60 6.78 -4.85
CA LYS A 15 -3.15 6.86 -5.13
C LYS A 15 -2.43 7.92 -4.28
N LEU A 16 -3.05 9.09 -4.08
CA LEU A 16 -2.47 10.13 -3.24
C LEU A 16 -2.33 9.67 -1.77
N TRP A 17 -3.38 9.05 -1.22
CA TRP A 17 -3.32 8.52 0.16
C TRP A 17 -2.30 7.41 0.32
N MET A 18 -2.17 6.54 -0.68
CA MET A 18 -1.13 5.51 -0.68
C MET A 18 0.27 6.14 -0.72
N ALA A 19 0.52 7.09 -1.62
CA ALA A 19 1.80 7.79 -1.65
C ALA A 19 2.13 8.46 -0.29
N ALA A 20 1.13 9.06 0.37
CA ALA A 20 1.30 9.64 1.71
C ALA A 20 1.62 8.58 2.77
N ALA A 21 0.92 7.45 2.77
CA ALA A 21 1.17 6.35 3.70
C ALA A 21 2.60 5.79 3.54
N TRP A 22 3.06 5.61 2.31
CA TRP A 22 4.43 5.16 2.01
C TRP A 22 5.47 6.18 2.48
N ALA A 23 5.28 7.46 2.16
CA ALA A 23 6.20 8.53 2.52
C ALA A 23 6.22 8.88 4.03
N SER A 24 5.22 8.44 4.80
CA SER A 24 5.05 8.84 6.21
C SER A 24 6.18 8.43 7.15
N GLY A 25 6.97 7.41 6.80
CA GLY A 25 7.97 6.83 7.71
C GLY A 25 7.37 6.13 8.94
N ALA A 26 6.05 5.94 9.00
CA ALA A 26 5.39 5.33 10.15
C ALA A 26 5.87 3.88 10.37
N ALA A 27 6.16 3.53 11.63
CA ALA A 27 6.57 2.19 12.02
C ALA A 27 5.48 1.14 11.72
N ILE A 28 4.20 1.54 11.76
CA ILE A 28 3.07 0.71 11.35
C ILE A 28 2.22 1.53 10.39
N THR A 29 1.92 0.95 9.22
CA THR A 29 1.04 1.53 8.21
C THR A 29 -0.15 0.59 8.01
N LEU A 30 -1.36 1.06 8.30
CA LEU A 30 -2.60 0.32 8.10
C LEU A 30 -3.26 0.78 6.80
N ILE A 31 -3.60 -0.16 5.92
CA ILE A 31 -4.21 0.16 4.62
C ILE A 31 -5.47 -0.67 4.44
N ASP A 32 -6.60 0.03 4.39
CA ASP A 32 -7.90 -0.58 4.15
C ASP A 32 -8.29 -0.53 2.68
N GLU A 33 -8.55 -1.70 2.11
CA GLU A 33 -9.00 -1.89 0.73
C GLU A 33 -8.09 -1.17 -0.29
N PRO A 34 -6.78 -1.53 -0.35
CA PRO A 34 -5.78 -0.79 -1.16
C PRO A 34 -6.10 -0.76 -2.65
N LEU A 35 -6.84 -1.75 -3.15
CA LEU A 35 -7.16 -1.90 -4.56
C LEU A 35 -8.45 -1.20 -4.98
N ALA A 36 -9.24 -0.70 -4.04
CA ALA A 36 -10.54 -0.12 -4.32
C ALA A 36 -10.43 1.14 -5.18
N ALA A 37 -11.27 1.20 -6.23
CA ALA A 37 -11.34 2.29 -7.22
C ALA A 37 -10.06 2.50 -8.06
N LEU A 38 -9.13 1.53 -8.06
CA LEU A 38 -7.98 1.53 -8.95
C LEU A 38 -8.30 0.86 -10.28
N ASP A 39 -7.64 1.30 -11.35
CA ASP A 39 -7.59 0.56 -12.61
C ASP A 39 -6.63 -0.63 -12.50
N LYS A 40 -6.75 -1.61 -13.41
CA LYS A 40 -5.94 -2.84 -13.38
C LYS A 40 -4.42 -2.57 -13.34
N PRO A 41 -3.86 -1.64 -14.15
CA PRO A 41 -2.44 -1.31 -14.05
C PRO A 41 -2.05 -0.76 -12.67
N SER A 42 -2.86 0.12 -12.10
CA SER A 42 -2.61 0.67 -10.75
C SER A 42 -2.71 -0.41 -9.68
N MET A 43 -3.66 -1.34 -9.79
CA MET A 43 -3.79 -2.48 -8.86
C MET A 43 -2.53 -3.36 -8.88
N ARG A 44 -1.98 -3.63 -10.07
CA ARG A 44 -0.75 -4.42 -10.21
C ARG A 44 0.44 -3.69 -9.60
N TYR A 45 0.60 -2.41 -9.92
CA TYR A 45 1.69 -1.60 -9.38
C TYR A 45 1.70 -1.58 -7.85
N VAL A 46 0.51 -1.50 -7.23
CA VAL A 46 0.37 -1.59 -5.77
C VAL A 46 0.86 -2.92 -5.22
N GLN A 47 0.48 -4.04 -5.86
CA GLN A 47 0.89 -5.38 -5.45
C GLN A 47 2.41 -5.58 -5.61
N GLU A 48 2.97 -5.14 -6.73
CA GLU A 48 4.43 -5.13 -6.96
C GLU A 48 5.16 -4.32 -5.87
N THR A 49 4.65 -3.12 -5.54
CA THR A 49 5.24 -2.26 -4.49
C THR A 49 5.18 -2.92 -3.10
N LEU A 50 4.14 -3.70 -2.81
CA LEU A 50 4.03 -4.45 -1.55
C LEU A 50 5.06 -5.58 -1.48
N ASN A 51 5.34 -6.26 -2.60
CA ASN A 51 6.39 -7.29 -2.67
C ASN A 51 7.81 -6.71 -2.49
N GLU A 52 8.05 -5.47 -2.90
CA GLU A 52 9.32 -4.76 -2.63
C GLU A 52 9.46 -4.27 -1.17
N PHE A 53 8.55 -4.67 -0.28
CA PHE A 53 8.57 -4.27 1.13
C PHE A 53 9.16 -5.35 2.04
N THR A 54 10.13 -6.12 1.53
CA THR A 54 10.83 -7.17 2.28
C THR A 54 11.66 -6.62 3.45
N VAL A 55 12.11 -7.49 4.36
CA VAL A 55 13.01 -7.08 5.45
C VAL A 55 14.33 -6.55 4.89
N GLU A 56 14.87 -7.16 3.83
CA GLU A 56 16.09 -6.68 3.16
C GLU A 56 15.88 -5.29 2.54
N ASP A 57 14.79 -5.08 1.79
CA ASP A 57 14.48 -3.79 1.16
C ASP A 57 14.28 -2.69 2.20
N GLN A 58 13.64 -3.03 3.33
CA GLN A 58 13.46 -2.09 4.43
C GLN A 58 14.78 -1.73 5.10
N GLN A 59 15.72 -2.68 5.24
CA GLN A 59 17.04 -2.41 5.81
C GLN A 59 17.86 -1.49 4.90
N GLU A 60 17.81 -1.70 3.59
CA GLU A 60 18.48 -0.83 2.63
C GLU A 60 17.88 0.58 2.63
N ARG A 61 16.54 0.69 2.63
CA ARG A 61 15.82 1.96 2.52
C ARG A 61 15.76 2.76 3.84
N PHE A 62 15.71 2.08 4.99
CA PHE A 62 15.42 2.68 6.29
C PHE A 62 16.40 2.29 7.43
N ALA A 63 17.53 1.65 7.11
CA ALA A 63 18.53 1.17 8.06
C ALA A 63 17.94 0.18 9.10
N THR A 64 17.95 0.52 10.40
CA THR A 64 17.42 -0.35 11.46
C THR A 64 15.91 -0.21 11.68
N ALA A 65 15.26 0.78 11.06
CA ALA A 65 13.82 1.01 11.26
C ALA A 65 13.00 -0.03 10.49
N ARG A 66 12.43 -1.00 11.21
CA ARG A 66 11.47 -1.96 10.65
C ARG A 66 10.10 -1.32 10.57
N ARG A 67 9.51 -1.31 9.37
CA ARG A 67 8.16 -0.81 9.11
C ARG A 67 7.25 -2.02 8.84
N CYS A 68 6.12 -2.07 9.53
CA CYS A 68 5.10 -3.08 9.32
C CYS A 68 3.96 -2.47 8.49
N VAL A 69 3.55 -3.18 7.43
CA VAL A 69 2.36 -2.83 6.64
C VAL A 69 1.31 -3.89 6.90
N ILE A 70 0.13 -3.45 7.36
CA ILE A 70 -1.03 -4.32 7.55
C ILE A 70 -2.08 -3.91 6.54
N VAL A 71 -2.52 -4.89 5.75
CA VAL A 71 -3.53 -4.68 4.71
C VAL A 71 -4.79 -5.44 5.08
N THR A 72 -5.92 -4.74 5.04
CA THR A 72 -7.25 -5.35 5.08
C THR A 72 -7.84 -5.35 3.67
N HIS A 73 -8.33 -6.50 3.24
CA HIS A 73 -8.96 -6.69 1.94
C HIS A 73 -9.96 -7.83 2.02
N TRP A 74 -11.05 -7.74 1.24
CA TRP A 74 -12.13 -8.74 1.24
C TRP A 74 -11.77 -10.07 0.55
N ASP A 75 -10.74 -10.10 -0.29
CA ASP A 75 -10.24 -11.31 -0.98
C ASP A 75 -8.71 -11.43 -0.88
N ALA A 76 -8.16 -12.61 -1.15
CA ALA A 76 -6.73 -12.80 -1.21
C ALA A 76 -6.13 -12.00 -2.39
N MET A 77 -5.15 -11.13 -2.10
CA MET A 77 -4.34 -10.49 -3.13
C MET A 77 -3.36 -11.52 -3.69
N GLN A 78 -3.65 -12.06 -4.87
CA GLN A 78 -2.98 -13.23 -5.44
C GLN A 78 -1.52 -13.00 -5.81
N ASP A 79 -1.13 -11.75 -6.12
CA ASP A 79 0.22 -11.41 -6.56
C ASP A 79 1.07 -10.82 -5.43
N VAL A 80 0.73 -11.04 -4.15
CA VAL A 80 1.52 -10.57 -3.01
C VAL A 80 1.97 -11.72 -2.11
N GLU A 81 3.28 -11.79 -1.85
CA GLU A 81 3.88 -12.74 -0.92
C GLU A 81 3.81 -12.19 0.52
N TRP A 82 2.73 -12.51 1.23
CA TRP A 82 2.52 -12.05 2.60
C TRP A 82 3.38 -12.80 3.62
N ASP A 83 4.01 -12.06 4.55
CA ASP A 83 4.67 -12.63 5.74
C ASP A 83 3.68 -13.38 6.65
N GLY A 84 2.41 -12.97 6.64
CA GLY A 84 1.34 -13.60 7.41
C GLY A 84 -0.04 -13.15 6.94
N VAL A 85 -1.01 -14.07 6.97
CA VAL A 85 -2.40 -13.81 6.61
C VAL A 85 -3.29 -14.22 7.77
N LEU A 86 -4.20 -13.32 8.17
CA LEU A 86 -5.20 -13.57 9.18
C LEU A 86 -6.59 -13.48 8.53
N THR A 87 -7.36 -14.57 8.61
CA THR A 87 -8.76 -14.59 8.20
C THR A 87 -9.63 -14.27 9.40
N LEU A 88 -10.46 -13.22 9.31
CA LEU A 88 -11.45 -12.91 10.32
C LEU A 88 -12.73 -13.70 10.00
N THR A 89 -13.07 -14.70 10.82
CA THR A 89 -14.29 -15.51 10.71
C THR A 89 -15.37 -15.05 11.68
#